data_AF-A0A925UYN8-F1
#
_entry.id   AF-A0A925UYN8-F1
#
_cell.length_a   1.000
_cell.length_b   1.000
_cell.length_c   1.000
_cell.angle_alpha   90.00
_cell.angle_beta   90.00
_cell.angle_gamma   90.00
#
_symmetry.space_group_name_H-M   'P 1'
#
loop_
_entity.id
_entity.type
_entity.pdbx_description
1 polymer ?
#
loop_
_entity_poly.entity_id
_entity_poly.type
_entity_poly.pdbx_seq_one_letter_code
_entity_poly.pdbx_strand_id
1 'polypeptide(L)'
;GLLEKQVAVPRPGGGFGNMNAGKSMTSIVEPAGTFAFGDTYDTPRATVGLGFAGDDYTGFTNSGLRYGGQFNYVFADGHAKAHKVMGGILPGAFNNRYIRLADVTGLGRTAYCSDPDALIAQEDGTTSNLSSNPRPPAMACGLYIQWLRDTITTPCPTNPGTGSPCYFTN
;
A
#
# COMPACT_ATOMS: atom_id res chain seq x y z
N GLY A 1 3.34 5.01 12.29
CA GLY A 1 4.41 4.17 12.86
C GLY A 1 4.43 2.86 12.10
N LEU A 2 5.61 2.35 11.73
CA LEU A 2 5.71 1.13 10.93
C LEU A 2 5.39 -0.10 11.78
N LEU A 3 4.69 -1.03 11.17
CA LEU A 3 4.26 -2.26 11.78
C LEU A 3 5.03 -3.43 11.17
N GLU A 4 5.40 -4.39 12.02
CA GLU A 4 5.90 -5.69 11.60
C GLU A 4 4.78 -6.55 11.00
N LYS A 5 5.17 -7.70 10.45
CA LYS A 5 4.25 -8.72 9.97
C LYS A 5 3.18 -9.04 11.03
N GLN A 6 1.95 -9.23 10.56
CA GLN A 6 0.85 -9.68 11.40
C GLN A 6 1.14 -11.08 11.94
N VAL A 7 0.97 -11.26 13.25
CA VAL A 7 1.10 -12.55 13.93
C VAL A 7 -0.21 -12.92 14.62
N ALA A 8 -0.56 -14.20 14.57
CA ALA A 8 -1.68 -14.73 15.32
C ALA A 8 -1.32 -14.80 16.81
N VAL A 9 -2.20 -14.30 17.66
CA VAL A 9 -2.04 -14.26 19.12
C VAL A 9 -3.22 -14.95 19.80
N PRO A 10 -2.98 -15.86 20.77
CA PRO A 10 -4.05 -16.47 21.56
C PRO A 10 -4.85 -15.40 22.32
N ARG A 11 -6.18 -15.53 22.35
CA ARG A 11 -7.04 -14.65 23.15
C ARG A 11 -7.37 -15.26 24.51
N PRO A 12 -7.49 -14.45 25.59
CA PRO A 12 -8.07 -14.92 26.85
C PRO A 12 -9.51 -15.38 26.61
N GLY A 13 -9.81 -16.65 26.89
CA GLY A 13 -11.12 -17.27 26.64
C GLY A 13 -11.19 -18.22 25.43
N GLY A 14 -10.07 -18.42 24.71
CA GLY A 14 -9.98 -19.32 23.56
C GLY A 14 -10.05 -18.60 22.20
N GLY A 15 -9.52 -19.24 21.17
CA GLY A 15 -9.39 -18.68 19.82
C GLY A 15 -8.14 -17.82 19.61
N PHE A 16 -8.05 -17.23 18.42
CA PHE A 16 -6.91 -16.40 18.00
C PHE A 16 -7.37 -14.99 17.57
N GLY A 17 -6.58 -13.99 17.92
CA GLY A 17 -6.61 -12.66 17.32
C GLY A 17 -5.38 -12.44 16.45
N ASN A 18 -5.31 -11.30 15.79
CA ASN A 18 -4.17 -10.88 15.01
C ASN A 18 -3.58 -9.61 15.61
N MET A 19 -2.26 -9.53 15.74
CA MET A 19 -1.55 -8.31 16.14
C MET A 19 -0.40 -8.04 15.17
N ASN A 20 -0.09 -6.77 14.97
CA ASN A 20 1.12 -6.35 14.30
C ASN A 20 1.98 -5.63 15.34
N ALA A 21 3.19 -6.14 15.61
CA ALA A 21 4.12 -5.48 16.52
C ALA A 21 4.65 -4.17 15.91
N GLY A 22 4.98 -3.19 16.73
CA GLY A 22 5.65 -1.97 16.25
C GLY A 22 7.08 -2.26 15.82
N LYS A 23 7.56 -1.53 14.80
CA LYS A 23 8.95 -1.58 14.36
C LYS A 23 9.76 -0.47 15.03
N SER A 24 10.97 -0.77 15.49
CA SER A 24 11.85 0.26 16.05
C SER A 24 12.21 1.29 14.99
N MET A 25 12.14 2.57 15.32
CA MET A 25 12.55 3.65 14.41
C MET A 25 14.02 3.53 14.00
N THR A 26 14.88 3.04 14.91
CA THR A 26 16.31 2.82 14.63
C THR A 26 16.59 1.65 13.68
N SER A 27 15.58 0.85 13.34
CA SER A 27 15.70 -0.29 12.42
C SER A 27 15.25 0.05 10.99
N ILE A 28 14.87 1.30 10.74
CA ILE A 28 14.49 1.76 9.40
C ILE A 28 15.77 2.10 8.63
N VAL A 29 15.99 1.42 7.51
CA VAL A 29 17.20 1.56 6.67
C VAL A 29 17.24 2.94 6.01
N GLU A 30 16.10 3.44 5.54
CA GLU A 30 16.00 4.75 4.87
C GLU A 30 14.90 5.64 5.47
N PRO A 31 15.10 6.23 6.67
CA PRO A 31 14.05 7.01 7.35
C PRO A 31 13.51 8.19 6.55
N ALA A 32 14.36 8.84 5.76
CA ALA A 32 13.99 9.93 4.85
C ALA A 32 13.29 9.44 3.56
N GLY A 33 13.24 8.14 3.32
CA GLY A 33 12.54 7.51 2.19
C GLY A 33 11.25 6.80 2.60
N THR A 34 11.09 6.45 3.88
CA THR A 34 9.97 5.65 4.38
C THR A 34 8.86 6.49 4.99
N PHE A 35 7.60 6.21 4.64
CA PHE A 35 6.44 6.92 5.17
C PHE A 35 6.05 6.47 6.58
N ALA A 36 5.72 7.43 7.44
CA ALA A 36 5.18 7.22 8.78
C ALA A 36 3.65 7.32 8.82
N PHE A 37 3.09 8.29 8.09
CA PHE A 37 1.66 8.53 7.86
C PHE A 37 1.49 9.45 6.65
N GLY A 38 0.26 9.57 6.13
CA GLY A 38 -0.03 10.43 4.99
C GLY A 38 -1.50 10.39 4.61
N ASP A 39 -1.83 11.08 3.54
CA ASP A 39 -3.19 11.10 3.02
C ASP A 39 -3.63 9.70 2.55
N THR A 40 -4.79 9.25 3.04
CA THR A 40 -5.47 8.03 2.59
C THR A 40 -6.98 8.19 2.64
N TYR A 41 -7.70 7.47 1.78
CA TYR A 41 -9.15 7.27 1.86
C TYR A 41 -9.53 6.11 2.80
N ASP A 42 -8.66 5.77 3.75
CA ASP A 42 -8.90 4.73 4.74
C ASP A 42 -9.58 5.38 5.95
N THR A 43 -10.92 5.37 6.04
CA THR A 43 -11.62 5.91 7.22
C THR A 43 -12.14 4.78 8.13
N PRO A 44 -11.92 4.83 9.46
CA PRO A 44 -11.14 5.79 10.26
C PRO A 44 -9.66 5.43 10.47
N ARG A 45 -9.06 4.54 9.66
CA ARG A 45 -7.70 4.05 9.92
C ARG A 45 -6.66 4.92 9.20
N ALA A 46 -5.79 5.57 9.95
CA ALA A 46 -4.66 6.32 9.37
C ALA A 46 -3.50 5.37 8.97
N THR A 47 -3.76 4.34 8.13
CA THR A 47 -2.71 3.43 7.67
C THR A 47 -2.25 3.76 6.26
N VAL A 48 -0.93 3.92 6.09
CA VAL A 48 -0.32 4.06 4.76
C VAL A 48 -0.04 2.66 4.24
N GLY A 49 -1.02 2.11 3.54
CA GLY A 49 -0.91 0.83 2.87
C GLY A 49 -1.60 0.86 1.52
N LEU A 50 -1.01 0.22 0.52
CA LEU A 50 -1.41 0.35 -0.89
C LEU A 50 -2.86 -0.08 -1.13
N GLY A 51 -3.28 -1.19 -0.50
CA GLY A 51 -4.62 -1.74 -0.60
C GLY A 51 -5.65 -1.14 0.37
N PHE A 52 -5.26 -0.17 1.20
CA PHE A 52 -6.15 0.55 2.14
C PHE A 52 -6.31 2.02 1.72
N ALA A 53 -5.27 2.59 1.10
CA ALA A 53 -5.18 4.01 0.82
C ALA A 53 -6.30 4.54 -0.09
N GLY A 54 -6.97 3.68 -0.85
CA GLY A 54 -8.07 4.04 -1.73
C GLY A 54 -9.46 3.59 -1.27
N ASP A 55 -9.63 3.06 -0.05
CA ASP A 55 -10.83 2.31 0.37
C ASP A 55 -12.15 3.07 0.12
N ASP A 56 -12.24 4.32 0.58
CA ASP A 56 -13.45 5.15 0.44
C ASP A 56 -13.47 6.03 -0.83
N TYR A 57 -12.53 5.84 -1.76
CA TYR A 57 -12.52 6.63 -3.00
C TYR A 57 -13.54 6.08 -4.01
N THR A 58 -14.58 6.89 -4.26
CA THR A 58 -15.70 6.55 -5.15
C THR A 58 -15.48 6.95 -6.62
N GLY A 59 -14.45 7.75 -6.91
CA GLY A 59 -14.10 8.14 -8.29
C GLY A 59 -13.25 7.09 -9.01
N PHE A 60 -12.97 7.37 -10.30
CA PHE A 60 -12.20 6.47 -11.19
C PHE A 60 -11.09 7.18 -11.97
N THR A 61 -10.75 8.41 -11.59
CA THR A 61 -9.67 9.19 -12.22
C THR A 61 -8.61 9.58 -11.21
N ASN A 62 -7.38 9.82 -11.66
CA ASN A 62 -6.33 10.39 -10.81
C ASN A 62 -6.61 11.86 -10.48
N SER A 63 -7.24 12.58 -11.40
CA SER A 63 -7.62 13.99 -11.22
C SER A 63 -8.65 14.19 -10.10
N GLY A 64 -9.51 13.19 -9.85
CA GLY A 64 -10.49 13.19 -8.77
C GLY A 64 -9.92 12.78 -7.40
N LEU A 65 -8.67 12.29 -7.33
CA LEU A 65 -8.01 12.02 -6.07
C LEU A 65 -7.72 13.32 -5.32
N ARG A 66 -7.54 13.25 -3.99
CA ARG A 66 -7.23 14.43 -3.15
C ARG A 66 -6.09 15.24 -3.75
N TYR A 67 -6.30 16.55 -3.77
CA TYR A 67 -5.35 17.54 -4.29
C TYR A 67 -4.92 17.28 -5.74
N GLY A 68 -5.81 16.69 -6.55
CA GLY A 68 -5.53 16.37 -7.96
C GLY A 68 -4.51 15.24 -8.13
N GLY A 69 -4.51 14.26 -7.23
CA GLY A 69 -3.57 13.14 -7.26
C GLY A 69 -2.20 13.44 -6.64
N GLN A 70 -2.15 14.38 -5.69
CA GLN A 70 -0.92 14.71 -4.95
C GLN A 70 -1.14 14.56 -3.45
N PHE A 71 -0.65 13.48 -2.87
CA PHE A 71 -0.86 13.18 -1.46
C PHE A 71 0.28 13.71 -0.62
N ASN A 72 -0.03 14.28 0.54
CA ASN A 72 0.96 14.65 1.53
C ASN A 72 1.35 13.41 2.33
N TYR A 73 2.66 13.17 2.40
CA TYR A 73 3.23 12.12 3.23
C TYR A 73 4.21 12.72 4.22
N VAL A 74 4.20 12.18 5.43
CA VAL A 74 5.20 12.43 6.46
C VAL A 74 6.12 11.23 6.53
N PHE A 75 7.40 11.50 6.51
CA PHE A 75 8.47 10.50 6.51
C PHE A 75 8.86 10.12 7.94
N ALA A 76 9.55 8.99 8.09
CA ALA A 76 9.95 8.48 9.39
C ALA A 76 10.98 9.36 10.12
N ASP A 77 11.73 10.19 9.38
CA ASP A 77 12.63 11.22 9.93
C ASP A 77 11.90 12.54 10.33
N GLY A 78 10.59 12.63 10.06
CA GLY A 78 9.73 13.75 10.45
C GLY A 78 9.51 14.84 9.40
N HIS A 79 10.17 14.80 8.23
CA HIS A 79 9.86 15.77 7.17
C HIS A 79 8.56 15.39 6.44
N ALA A 80 7.97 16.35 5.73
CA ALA A 80 6.72 16.16 5.00
C ALA A 80 6.82 16.71 3.58
N LYS A 81 6.23 16.01 2.61
CA LYS A 81 6.20 16.43 1.21
C LYS A 81 4.99 15.85 0.47
N ALA A 82 4.49 16.62 -0.50
CA ALA A 82 3.48 16.15 -1.44
C ALA A 82 4.11 15.30 -2.55
N HIS A 83 3.53 14.14 -2.83
CA HIS A 83 3.94 13.22 -3.88
C HIS A 83 2.79 12.85 -4.79
N LYS A 84 3.09 12.74 -6.08
CA LYS A 84 2.13 12.24 -7.07
C LYS A 84 1.83 10.78 -6.80
N VAL A 85 0.55 10.46 -6.80
CA VAL A 85 0.03 9.09 -6.65
C VAL A 85 -0.73 8.67 -7.89
N MET A 86 -0.94 7.37 -8.00
CA MET A 86 -1.79 6.75 -9.01
C MET A 86 -2.75 5.81 -8.32
N GLY A 87 -4.04 5.99 -8.56
CA GLY A 87 -5.08 5.08 -8.10
C GLY A 87 -5.37 3.97 -9.12
N GLY A 88 -6.15 3.00 -8.70
CA GLY A 88 -6.68 1.99 -9.60
C GLY A 88 -7.57 0.96 -8.91
N ILE A 89 -7.92 -0.07 -9.67
CA ILE A 89 -8.62 -1.26 -9.19
C ILE A 89 -7.60 -2.36 -8.94
N LEU A 90 -7.63 -2.93 -7.74
CA LEU A 90 -6.87 -4.11 -7.36
C LEU A 90 -7.84 -5.08 -6.68
N PRO A 91 -8.40 -6.06 -7.40
CA PRO A 91 -9.30 -7.04 -6.80
C PRO A 91 -8.66 -7.70 -5.59
N GLY A 92 -9.40 -7.83 -4.48
CA GLY A 92 -8.90 -8.40 -3.23
C GLY A 92 -8.18 -7.42 -2.28
N ALA A 93 -7.94 -6.17 -2.71
CA ALA A 93 -7.69 -5.05 -1.81
C ALA A 93 -9.00 -4.54 -1.18
N PHE A 94 -8.91 -3.61 -0.22
CA PHE A 94 -10.10 -3.04 0.42
C PHE A 94 -10.89 -2.22 -0.60
N ASN A 95 -12.20 -2.51 -0.68
CA ASN A 95 -13.11 -2.07 -1.75
C ASN A 95 -12.58 -2.27 -3.19
N ASN A 96 -11.65 -3.21 -3.38
CA ASN A 96 -10.91 -3.44 -4.61
C ASN A 96 -10.18 -2.20 -5.14
N ARG A 97 -9.73 -1.32 -4.24
CA ARG A 97 -9.02 -0.08 -4.56
C ARG A 97 -7.57 -0.18 -4.16
N TYR A 98 -6.72 0.50 -4.91
CA TYR A 98 -5.36 0.76 -4.46
C TYR A 98 -4.93 2.17 -4.82
N ILE A 99 -3.97 2.69 -4.06
CA ILE A 99 -3.22 3.89 -4.39
C ILE A 99 -1.74 3.59 -4.20
N ARG A 100 -0.92 3.90 -5.21
CA ARG A 100 0.54 3.78 -5.16
C ARG A 100 1.20 5.10 -5.52
N LEU A 101 2.50 5.22 -5.24
CA LEU A 101 3.30 6.32 -5.76
C LEU A 101 3.43 6.23 -7.30
N ALA A 102 3.43 7.39 -7.95
CA ALA A 102 3.71 7.49 -9.37
C ALA A 102 5.20 7.22 -9.69
N ASP A 103 6.11 7.73 -8.85
CA ASP A 103 7.54 7.38 -8.90
C ASP A 103 7.76 6.03 -8.21
N VAL A 104 7.92 4.98 -9.02
CA VAL A 104 8.04 3.60 -8.53
C VAL A 104 9.48 3.16 -8.29
N THR A 105 10.46 3.84 -8.91
CA THR A 105 11.88 3.43 -8.88
C THR A 105 12.70 4.25 -7.89
N GLY A 106 12.36 5.52 -7.69
CA GLY A 106 12.98 6.35 -6.66
C GLY A 106 12.31 6.10 -5.33
N LEU A 107 11.32 6.93 -5.01
CA LEU A 107 10.65 6.89 -3.70
C LEU A 107 9.83 5.61 -3.50
N GLY A 108 9.24 5.05 -4.55
CA GLY A 108 8.49 3.79 -4.48
C GLY A 108 9.29 2.61 -3.90
N ARG A 109 10.63 2.63 -4.03
CA ARG A 109 11.49 1.59 -3.48
C ARG A 109 11.51 1.57 -1.95
N THR A 110 11.31 2.72 -1.30
CA THR A 110 11.62 2.90 0.13
C THR A 110 10.41 3.35 0.95
N ALA A 111 9.40 3.91 0.29
CA ALA A 111 8.18 4.47 0.88
C ALA A 111 7.41 3.56 1.83
N TYR A 112 7.30 2.27 1.50
CA TYR A 112 6.38 1.34 2.19
C TYR A 112 7.10 0.26 3.01
N CYS A 113 8.43 0.32 3.06
CA CYS A 113 9.27 -0.74 3.60
C CYS A 113 10.26 -0.14 4.60
N SER A 114 10.35 -0.72 5.79
CA SER A 114 11.40 -0.36 6.75
C SER A 114 12.79 -0.77 6.28
N ASP A 115 12.86 -1.86 5.52
CA ASP A 115 14.05 -2.39 4.87
C ASP A 115 13.65 -2.75 3.43
N PRO A 116 14.09 -1.98 2.42
CA PRO A 116 13.76 -2.24 1.01
C PRO A 116 14.26 -3.59 0.50
N ASP A 117 15.32 -4.13 1.10
CA ASP A 117 15.96 -5.37 0.66
C ASP A 117 15.43 -6.60 1.42
N ALA A 118 14.62 -6.39 2.46
CA ALA A 118 13.91 -7.46 3.15
C ALA A 118 12.98 -8.20 2.19
N LEU A 119 13.05 -9.53 2.22
CA LEU A 119 12.24 -10.39 1.37
C LEU A 119 10.81 -10.49 1.89
N ILE A 120 9.87 -10.11 1.04
CA ILE A 120 8.46 -10.47 1.17
C ILE A 120 8.31 -11.88 0.61
N ALA A 121 7.87 -12.81 1.45
CA ALA A 121 7.52 -14.16 1.00
C ALA A 121 6.33 -14.13 0.03
N GLN A 122 6.22 -15.14 -0.82
CA GLN A 122 5.08 -15.26 -1.73
C GLN A 122 3.75 -15.25 -0.95
N GLU A 123 2.78 -14.48 -1.43
CA GLU A 123 1.45 -14.45 -0.85
C GLU A 123 0.69 -15.74 -1.21
N ASP A 124 0.72 -16.70 -0.29
CA ASP A 124 0.07 -18.01 -0.42
C ASP A 124 -1.36 -18.04 0.17
N GLY A 125 -1.83 -16.90 0.70
CA GLY A 125 -3.14 -16.74 1.35
C GLY A 125 -3.17 -17.11 2.83
N THR A 126 -2.03 -17.46 3.44
CA THR A 126 -1.96 -17.85 4.86
C THR A 126 -1.41 -16.76 5.77
N THR A 127 -0.72 -15.76 5.20
CA THR A 127 0.06 -14.76 5.95
C THR A 127 -0.48 -13.34 5.87
N SER A 128 -1.39 -13.09 4.92
CA SER A 128 -2.05 -11.81 4.66
C SER A 128 -3.44 -12.12 4.11
N ASN A 129 -4.48 -11.52 4.70
CA ASN A 129 -5.86 -11.64 4.17
C ASN A 129 -6.07 -10.79 2.91
N LEU A 130 -5.05 -10.04 2.44
CA LEU A 130 -5.13 -9.35 1.16
C LEU A 130 -5.08 -10.40 0.06
N SER A 131 -6.24 -10.89 -0.36
CA SER A 131 -6.34 -11.82 -1.49
C SER A 131 -6.20 -11.07 -2.81
N SER A 132 -5.18 -10.21 -2.90
CA SER A 132 -4.96 -9.30 -4.02
C SER A 132 -4.77 -10.10 -5.32
N ASN A 133 -5.30 -9.59 -6.43
CA ASN A 133 -5.15 -10.19 -7.75
C ASN A 133 -4.75 -9.09 -8.75
N PRO A 134 -3.52 -9.10 -9.28
CA PRO A 134 -2.52 -10.18 -9.21
C PRO A 134 -1.91 -10.34 -7.81
N ARG A 135 -1.46 -11.56 -7.50
CA ARG A 135 -0.70 -11.86 -6.26
C ARG A 135 0.80 -11.63 -6.50
N PRO A 136 1.51 -10.95 -5.59
CA PRO A 136 2.96 -10.79 -5.73
C PRO A 136 3.71 -12.12 -5.58
N PRO A 137 4.75 -12.36 -6.39
CA PRO A 137 5.72 -13.42 -6.11
C PRO A 137 6.62 -13.01 -4.94
N ALA A 138 7.45 -13.94 -4.46
CA ALA A 138 8.47 -13.60 -3.47
C ALA A 138 9.46 -12.59 -4.07
N MET A 139 9.71 -11.49 -3.37
CA MET A 139 10.60 -10.42 -3.84
C MET A 139 11.08 -9.51 -2.69
N ALA A 140 12.10 -8.71 -2.95
CA ALA A 140 12.49 -7.63 -2.06
C ALA A 140 11.36 -6.60 -1.93
N CYS A 141 11.12 -6.11 -0.70
CA CYS A 141 10.02 -5.22 -0.39
C CYS A 141 9.99 -3.97 -1.27
N GLY A 142 11.16 -3.39 -1.53
CA GLY A 142 11.30 -2.21 -2.37
C GLY A 142 10.97 -2.43 -3.84
N LEU A 143 10.84 -3.67 -4.31
CA LEU A 143 10.44 -3.96 -5.69
C LEU A 143 8.92 -4.00 -5.87
N TYR A 144 8.15 -4.00 -4.78
CA TYR A 144 6.71 -4.24 -4.83
C TYR A 144 5.95 -3.17 -5.63
N ILE A 145 6.29 -1.89 -5.46
CA ILE A 145 5.63 -0.78 -6.17
C ILE A 145 5.94 -0.83 -7.66
N GLN A 146 7.17 -1.16 -8.01
CA GLN A 146 7.56 -1.35 -9.41
C GLN A 146 6.83 -2.55 -10.02
N TRP A 147 6.76 -3.67 -9.30
CA TRP A 147 6.02 -4.85 -9.75
C TRP A 147 4.54 -4.54 -10.00
N LEU A 148 3.88 -3.76 -9.14
CA LEU A 148 2.49 -3.33 -9.36
C LEU A 148 2.34 -2.55 -10.67
N ARG A 149 3.26 -1.63 -10.98
CA ARG A 149 3.27 -0.90 -12.26
C ARG A 149 3.45 -1.85 -13.45
N ASP A 150 4.38 -2.78 -13.33
CA ASP A 150 4.75 -3.68 -14.44
C ASP A 150 3.68 -4.75 -14.69
N THR A 151 2.86 -5.06 -13.68
CA THR A 151 1.82 -6.08 -13.77
C THR A 151 0.45 -5.47 -14.13
N ILE A 152 0.11 -4.29 -13.60
CA ILE A 152 -1.17 -3.61 -13.87
C ILE A 152 -0.95 -2.60 -14.98
N THR A 153 -0.97 -3.08 -16.22
CA THR A 153 -0.64 -2.29 -17.43
C THR A 153 -1.87 -1.83 -18.23
N THR A 154 -3.07 -2.17 -17.77
CA THR A 154 -4.33 -1.82 -18.43
C THR A 154 -4.96 -0.59 -17.77
N PRO A 155 -5.28 0.48 -18.52
CA PRO A 155 -6.06 1.60 -17.98
C PRO A 155 -7.48 1.16 -17.66
N CYS A 156 -8.07 1.73 -16.61
CA CYS A 156 -9.45 1.44 -16.25
C CYS A 156 -10.43 1.99 -17.32
N PRO A 157 -11.49 1.25 -17.68
CA PRO A 157 -12.62 1.83 -18.41
C PRO A 157 -13.31 2.90 -17.55
N THR A 158 -14.20 3.70 -18.15
CA THR A 158 -14.90 4.82 -17.48
C THR A 158 -15.62 4.41 -16.19
N ASN A 159 -16.16 3.21 -16.15
CA ASN A 159 -16.80 2.61 -14.98
C ASN A 159 -16.24 1.21 -14.76
N PRO A 160 -15.04 1.10 -14.17
CA PRO A 160 -14.44 -0.20 -13.93
C PRO A 160 -15.25 -0.92 -12.86
N GLY A 161 -15.77 -2.09 -13.22
CA GLY A 161 -16.25 -3.04 -12.23
C GLY A 161 -15.09 -3.52 -11.33
N THR A 162 -15.40 -4.39 -10.38
CA THR A 162 -14.41 -4.90 -9.41
C THR A 162 -13.62 -6.12 -9.91
N GLY A 163 -13.83 -6.55 -11.17
CA GLY A 163 -13.41 -7.87 -11.66
C GLY A 163 -11.98 -7.97 -12.17
N SER A 164 -11.38 -6.86 -12.62
CA SER A 164 -10.05 -6.88 -13.24
C SER A 164 -9.16 -5.75 -12.72
N PRO A 165 -7.88 -6.02 -12.47
CA PRO A 165 -6.92 -4.98 -12.06
C PRO A 165 -6.70 -3.99 -13.20
N CYS A 166 -6.71 -2.70 -12.87
CA CYS A 166 -6.46 -1.62 -13.82
C CYS A 166 -5.98 -0.35 -13.09
N TYR A 167 -5.32 0.56 -13.81
CA TYR A 167 -4.92 1.86 -13.24
C TYR A 167 -5.83 2.99 -13.73
N PHE A 168 -6.07 3.99 -12.88
CA PHE A 168 -6.84 5.16 -13.26
C PHE A 168 -6.03 6.06 -14.21
N THR A 169 -6.73 6.68 -15.17
CA THR A 169 -6.18 7.74 -16.02
C THR A 169 -6.59 9.11 -15.49
N ASN A 170 -6.10 10.18 -16.13
CA ASN A 170 -6.53 11.53 -15.81
C ASN A 170 -8.00 11.79 -16.12
#